data_AF-A0A1Y2B222-F1
#
_entry.id   AF-A0A1Y2B222-F1
#
_cell.length_a   1.000
_cell.length_b   1.000
_cell.length_c   1.000
_cell.angle_alpha   90.00
_cell.angle_beta   90.00
_cell.angle_gamma   90.00
#
_symmetry.space_group_name_H-M   'P 1'
#
loop_
_entity.id
_entity.type
_entity.pdbx_description
1 polymer ?
#
loop_
_entity_poly.entity_id
_entity_poly.type
_entity_poly.pdbx_seq_one_letter_code
_entity_poly.pdbx_strand_id
1 'polypeptide(L)'
;MGDVLTGKEEVLLNHAYLNFVSEVDLDSEENVARCFTKAKTVDKKVRPVDTQLPPSVKPNKWRTEMQNLCPPPRLKPMNERRLTPERMEDLFKYTREQFPGFINEAEIEYAKSRIQPYDDAFAFDLAERGRLKEGLFDPVRINTVPHKPWQVRERPVPMAHYEKLLEFLREKLAKGVMEPSIGAYASPWFVVAKKDGS
;
A
#
# COMPACT_ATOMS: atom_id res chain seq x y z
N MET A 1 -20.23 26.73 -1.13
CA MET A 1 -21.41 26.67 -0.25
C MET A 1 -21.46 25.29 0.33
N GLY A 2 -21.19 25.16 1.64
CA GLY A 2 -21.30 23.88 2.33
C GLY A 2 -22.74 23.66 2.75
N ASP A 3 -23.34 22.58 2.26
CA ASP A 3 -24.62 22.12 2.77
C ASP A 3 -24.37 21.30 4.03
N VAL A 4 -24.67 21.96 5.15
CA VAL A 4 -24.75 21.36 6.49
C VAL A 4 -25.90 20.36 6.46
N LEU A 5 -25.59 19.07 6.66
CA LEU A 5 -26.59 18.02 6.77
C LEU A 5 -27.58 18.41 7.89
N THR A 6 -28.84 18.53 7.52
CA THR A 6 -29.91 18.95 8.41
C THR A 6 -30.25 17.83 9.38
N GLY A 7 -30.48 18.18 10.66
CA GLY A 7 -30.66 17.25 11.79
C GLY A 7 -31.80 16.22 11.70
N LYS A 8 -32.46 16.07 10.55
CA LYS A 8 -33.39 14.95 10.28
C LYS A 8 -32.65 13.69 9.83
N GLU A 9 -31.51 13.80 9.15
CA GLU A 9 -30.75 12.62 8.70
C GLU A 9 -29.95 11.94 9.82
N GLU A 10 -29.41 12.72 10.77
CA GLU A 10 -28.78 12.18 11.98
C GLU A 10 -29.78 11.43 12.88
N VAL A 11 -31.02 11.91 12.98
CA VAL A 11 -32.07 11.24 13.77
C VAL A 11 -32.48 9.91 13.13
N LEU A 12 -32.53 9.82 11.80
CA LEU A 12 -32.83 8.57 11.09
C LEU A 12 -31.70 7.54 11.22
N LEU A 13 -30.44 7.98 11.18
CA LEU A 13 -29.29 7.11 11.43
C LEU A 13 -29.25 6.61 12.89
N ASN A 14 -29.54 7.47 13.86
CA ASN A 14 -29.62 7.07 15.27
C ASN A 14 -30.82 6.17 15.58
N HIS A 15 -31.97 6.38 14.94
CA HIS A 15 -33.15 5.52 15.12
C HIS A 15 -32.96 4.14 14.47
N ALA A 16 -32.26 4.06 13.32
CA ALA A 16 -31.86 2.79 12.72
C ALA A 16 -30.83 2.04 13.57
N TYR A 17 -29.95 2.76 14.28
CA TYR A 17 -28.96 2.17 15.19
C TYR A 17 -29.60 1.64 16.48
N LEU A 18 -30.54 2.38 17.08
CA LEU A 18 -31.24 1.96 18.30
C LEU A 18 -32.12 0.72 18.06
N ASN A 19 -32.78 0.63 16.90
CA ASN A 19 -33.55 -0.55 16.52
C ASN A 19 -32.67 -1.79 16.25
N PHE A 20 -31.40 -1.61 15.87
CA PHE A 20 -30.45 -2.72 15.72
C PHE A 20 -29.94 -3.24 17.06
N VAL A 21 -29.88 -2.39 18.09
CA VAL A 21 -29.42 -2.77 19.44
C VAL A 21 -30.54 -3.48 20.24
N SER A 22 -31.81 -3.22 19.95
CA SER A 22 -32.94 -3.88 20.63
C SER A 22 -33.27 -5.29 20.12
N GLU A 23 -32.67 -5.75 19.02
CA GLU A 23 -32.88 -7.09 18.44
C GLU A 23 -31.81 -8.11 18.85
N VAL A 24 -30.92 -7.72 19.78
CA VAL A 24 -29.97 -8.64 20.42
C VAL A 24 -30.59 -9.12 21.72
N ASP A 25 -31.38 -10.19 21.63
CA ASP A 25 -31.85 -10.96 22.78
C ASP A 25 -30.64 -11.39 23.64
N LEU A 26 -30.40 -10.65 24.72
CA LEU A 26 -29.48 -11.02 25.78
C LEU A 26 -30.17 -12.01 26.71
N ASP A 27 -30.47 -13.20 26.20
CA ASP A 27 -30.82 -14.32 27.06
C ASP A 27 -29.57 -14.84 27.75
N SER A 28 -29.56 -14.66 29.06
CA SER A 28 -28.52 -15.07 29.99
C SER A 28 -28.56 -16.59 30.18
N GLU A 29 -27.86 -17.35 29.35
CA GLU A 29 -27.35 -18.69 29.70
C GLU A 29 -26.25 -19.11 28.70
N GLU A 30 -25.06 -19.37 29.24
CA GLU A 30 -23.82 -19.80 28.55
C GLU A 30 -23.32 -18.92 27.38
N ASN A 31 -22.32 -18.09 27.66
CA ASN A 31 -21.49 -17.42 26.64
C ASN A 31 -20.63 -18.45 25.86
N VAL A 32 -21.27 -19.25 25.01
CA VAL A 32 -20.58 -20.06 24.01
C VAL A 32 -20.25 -19.14 22.84
N ALA A 33 -19.02 -18.63 22.79
CA ALA A 33 -18.50 -17.94 21.62
C ALA A 33 -18.51 -18.90 20.41
N ARG A 34 -19.56 -18.86 19.59
CA ARG A 34 -19.62 -19.60 18.32
C ARG A 34 -18.68 -18.93 17.33
N CYS A 35 -17.40 -19.34 17.35
CA CYS A 35 -16.46 -18.99 16.31
C CYS A 35 -16.85 -19.70 15.01
N PHE A 36 -17.56 -19.02 14.12
CA PHE A 36 -17.78 -19.47 12.73
C PHE A 36 -16.47 -19.36 11.92
N THR A 37 -15.45 -20.09 12.32
CA THR A 37 -14.30 -20.31 11.45
C THR A 37 -14.78 -21.22 10.32
N LYS A 38 -15.08 -20.64 9.16
CA LYS A 38 -15.25 -21.42 7.93
C LYS A 38 -13.88 -22.02 7.57
N ALA A 39 -13.53 -23.14 8.19
CA ALA A 39 -12.43 -23.98 7.77
C ALA A 39 -12.82 -24.56 6.40
N LYS A 40 -12.23 -24.01 5.33
CA LYS A 40 -12.29 -24.67 4.03
C LYS A 40 -11.38 -25.89 4.12
N THR A 41 -12.00 -27.07 4.18
CA THR A 41 -11.28 -28.33 4.08
C THR A 41 -10.52 -28.38 2.75
N VAL A 42 -9.40 -29.12 2.70
CA VAL A 42 -8.45 -29.09 1.57
C VAL A 42 -9.14 -29.44 0.24
N ASP A 43 -10.15 -30.32 0.28
CA ASP A 43 -11.03 -30.71 -0.82
C ASP A 43 -11.93 -29.56 -1.33
N LYS A 44 -12.35 -28.63 -0.45
CA LYS A 44 -13.20 -27.49 -0.80
C LYS A 44 -12.42 -26.24 -1.22
N LYS A 45 -11.08 -26.31 -1.21
CA LYS A 45 -10.23 -25.20 -1.63
C LYS A 45 -10.20 -25.16 -3.16
N VAL A 46 -10.74 -24.08 -3.73
CA VAL A 46 -10.59 -23.80 -5.16
C VAL A 46 -9.11 -23.62 -5.44
N ARG A 47 -8.55 -24.52 -6.25
CA ARG A 47 -7.16 -24.41 -6.71
C ARG A 47 -7.15 -23.54 -7.97
N PRO A 48 -6.15 -22.65 -8.13
CA PRO A 48 -5.95 -21.99 -9.40
C PRO A 48 -5.79 -23.05 -10.49
N VAL A 49 -6.41 -22.82 -11.64
CA VAL A 49 -6.26 -23.70 -12.80
C VAL A 49 -5.00 -23.27 -13.53
N ASP A 50 -3.99 -24.13 -13.52
CA ASP A 50 -2.75 -23.94 -14.28
C ASP A 50 -3.06 -24.05 -15.78
N THR A 51 -3.51 -22.94 -16.37
CA THR A 51 -3.80 -22.83 -17.79
C THR A 51 -2.56 -22.30 -18.51
N GLN A 52 -2.29 -22.81 -19.70
CA GLN A 52 -1.21 -22.28 -20.55
C GLN A 52 -1.52 -20.81 -20.87
N LEU A 53 -0.52 -19.95 -20.67
CA LEU A 53 -0.61 -18.57 -21.11
C LEU A 53 -0.81 -18.54 -22.64
N PRO A 54 -1.67 -17.66 -23.16
CA PRO A 54 -1.81 -17.51 -24.60
C PRO A 54 -0.45 -17.17 -25.23
N PRO A 55 -0.17 -17.68 -26.45
CA PRO A 55 1.17 -17.65 -27.06
C PRO A 55 1.73 -16.26 -27.35
N SER A 56 0.91 -15.21 -27.19
CA SER A 56 1.27 -13.81 -27.44
C SER A 56 2.08 -13.15 -26.33
N VAL A 57 2.11 -13.69 -25.11
CA VAL A 57 2.77 -13.04 -23.97
C VAL A 57 4.00 -13.84 -23.54
N LYS A 58 5.05 -13.79 -24.36
CA LYS A 58 6.39 -14.17 -23.91
C LYS A 58 7.06 -12.93 -23.33
N PRO A 59 7.54 -12.93 -22.09
CA PRO A 59 8.22 -11.77 -21.53
C PRO A 59 9.51 -11.40 -22.26
N ASN A 60 9.99 -12.12 -23.28
CA ASN A 60 11.39 -12.08 -23.73
C ASN A 60 11.80 -10.93 -24.68
N LYS A 61 11.38 -9.68 -24.43
CA LYS A 61 11.91 -8.51 -25.16
C LYS A 61 12.78 -7.55 -24.32
N TRP A 62 12.95 -7.79 -23.02
CA TRP A 62 13.60 -6.85 -22.10
C TRP A 62 15.13 -6.75 -22.18
N ARG A 63 15.82 -7.71 -22.80
CA ARG A 63 17.29 -7.81 -22.68
C ARG A 63 18.07 -6.92 -23.64
N THR A 64 17.57 -6.66 -24.85
CA THR A 64 18.36 -5.97 -25.88
C THR A 64 18.51 -4.47 -25.59
N GLU A 65 17.48 -3.83 -25.03
CA GLU A 65 17.47 -2.38 -24.76
C GLU A 65 18.16 -2.02 -23.43
N MET A 66 18.33 -2.98 -22.51
CA MET A 66 18.99 -2.77 -21.22
C MET A 66 20.53 -2.80 -21.27
N GLN A 67 21.13 -3.25 -22.38
CA GLN A 67 22.59 -3.36 -22.49
C GLN A 67 23.31 -2.00 -22.53
N ASN A 68 22.60 -0.92 -22.84
CA ASN A 68 23.17 0.42 -23.02
C ASN A 68 22.77 1.43 -21.92
N LEU A 69 22.11 0.99 -20.84
CA LEU A 69 21.47 1.88 -19.85
C LEU A 69 22.37 2.31 -18.68
N CYS A 70 23.67 2.54 -18.91
CA CYS A 70 24.50 3.20 -17.90
C CYS A 70 25.26 4.41 -18.44
N PRO A 71 24.58 5.52 -18.79
CA PRO A 71 25.24 6.81 -18.74
C PRO A 71 25.60 7.11 -17.26
N PRO A 72 26.76 7.73 -16.97
CA PRO A 72 27.11 8.13 -15.62
C PRO A 72 26.02 9.05 -15.04
N PRO A 73 25.75 9.00 -13.72
CA PRO A 73 24.74 9.86 -13.10
C PRO A 73 25.07 11.31 -13.40
N ARG A 74 24.16 12.00 -14.10
CA ARG A 74 24.28 13.44 -14.31
C ARG A 74 24.14 14.10 -12.95
N LEU A 75 25.16 14.83 -12.52
CA LEU A 75 25.13 15.58 -11.27
C LEU A 75 23.99 16.60 -11.34
N LYS A 76 22.97 16.41 -10.50
CA LYS A 76 21.87 17.38 -10.36
C LYS A 76 22.32 18.59 -9.55
N PRO A 77 21.76 19.78 -9.81
CA PRO A 77 21.97 20.94 -8.96
C PRO A 77 21.53 20.62 -7.53
N MET A 78 22.18 21.23 -6.55
CA MET A 78 21.99 20.90 -5.12
C MET A 78 20.53 21.07 -4.65
N ASN A 79 19.79 22.00 -5.25
CA ASN A 79 18.40 22.30 -4.90
C ASN A 79 17.41 21.22 -5.37
N GLU A 80 17.83 20.32 -6.26
CA GLU A 80 17.04 19.19 -6.75
C GLU A 80 17.41 17.87 -6.08
N ARG A 81 18.32 17.91 -5.09
CA ARG A 81 18.77 16.70 -4.39
C ARG A 81 17.78 16.29 -3.32
N ARG A 82 17.40 15.01 -3.32
CA ARG A 82 16.49 14.42 -2.33
C ARG A 82 17.18 14.19 -0.99
N LEU A 83 18.48 13.91 -1.04
CA LEU A 83 19.34 13.59 0.07
C LEU A 83 19.94 14.89 0.61
N THR A 84 19.16 15.55 1.47
CA THR A 84 19.61 16.69 2.27
C THR A 84 20.66 16.25 3.29
N PRO A 85 21.50 17.18 3.80
CA PRO A 85 22.45 16.84 4.87
C PRO A 85 21.76 16.26 6.11
N GLU A 86 20.53 16.70 6.41
CA GLU A 86 19.70 16.16 7.51
C GLU A 86 19.31 14.70 7.26
N ARG A 87 18.71 14.40 6.09
CA ARG A 87 18.34 13.02 5.69
C ARG A 87 19.55 12.09 5.62
N MET A 88 20.71 12.62 5.20
CA MET A 88 21.97 11.88 5.20
C MET A 88 22.43 11.54 6.62
N GLU A 89 22.24 12.45 7.57
CA GLU A 89 22.61 12.21 8.96
C GLU A 89 21.67 11.20 9.63
N ASP A 90 20.37 11.29 9.34
CA ASP A 90 19.36 10.34 9.80
C ASP A 90 19.65 8.90 9.36
N LEU A 91 20.24 8.72 8.16
CA LEU A 91 20.65 7.40 7.66
C LEU A 91 21.64 6.69 8.60
N PHE A 92 22.54 7.44 9.24
CA PHE A 92 23.55 6.89 10.14
C PHE A 92 23.15 6.98 11.62
N LYS A 93 22.11 7.76 11.96
CA LYS A 93 21.64 7.97 13.34
C LYS A 93 21.36 6.66 14.06
N TYR A 94 20.54 5.79 13.47
CA TYR A 94 20.19 4.50 14.06
C TYR A 94 21.43 3.64 14.35
N THR A 95 22.36 3.59 13.40
CA THR A 95 23.58 2.79 13.55
C THR A 95 24.48 3.32 14.67
N ARG A 96 24.60 4.65 14.83
CA ARG A 96 25.38 5.24 15.93
C ARG A 96 24.75 5.00 17.29
N GLU A 97 23.43 5.07 17.38
CA GLU A 97 22.71 4.89 18.65
C GLU A 97 22.69 3.43 19.12
N GLN A 98 22.50 2.49 18.19
CA GLN A 98 22.37 1.07 18.53
C GLN A 98 23.72 0.32 18.59
N PHE A 99 24.72 0.76 17.82
CA PHE A 99 26.00 0.07 17.68
C PHE A 99 27.19 1.04 17.84
N PRO A 100 27.47 1.50 19.06
CA PRO A 100 28.59 2.41 19.31
C PRO A 100 29.92 1.74 18.92
N GLY A 101 30.72 2.43 18.11
CA GLY A 101 32.02 1.95 17.63
C GLY A 101 31.98 0.98 16.43
N PHE A 102 30.81 0.69 15.87
CA PHE A 102 30.69 -0.18 14.68
C PHE A 102 31.16 0.49 13.39
N ILE A 103 30.97 1.80 13.26
CA ILE A 103 31.42 2.59 12.10
C ILE A 103 32.24 3.78 12.61
N ASN A 104 33.43 3.96 12.05
CA ASN A 104 34.29 5.10 12.36
C ASN A 104 33.88 6.36 11.57
N GLU A 105 34.23 7.55 12.04
CA GLU A 105 33.89 8.82 11.38
C GLU A 105 34.41 8.88 9.93
N ALA A 106 35.63 8.40 9.69
CA ALA A 106 36.22 8.32 8.35
C ALA A 106 35.43 7.40 7.40
N GLU A 107 34.85 6.31 7.92
CA GLU A 107 34.03 5.39 7.12
C GLU A 107 32.66 6.01 6.80
N ILE A 108 32.10 6.80 7.72
CA ILE A 108 30.87 7.56 7.47
C ILE A 108 31.11 8.60 6.38
N GLU A 109 32.20 9.36 6.44
CA GLU A 109 32.54 10.33 5.40
C GLU A 109 32.75 9.65 4.04
N TYR A 110 33.46 8.51 4.04
CA TYR A 110 33.62 7.70 2.85
C TYR A 110 32.26 7.22 2.30
N ALA A 111 31.38 6.69 3.16
CA ALA A 111 30.05 6.25 2.77
C ALA A 111 29.20 7.40 2.21
N LYS A 112 29.19 8.56 2.87
CA LYS A 112 28.51 9.78 2.39
C LYS A 112 28.98 10.15 0.98
N SER A 113 30.29 10.10 0.73
CA SER A 113 30.87 10.38 -0.60
C SER A 113 30.42 9.39 -1.69
N ARG A 114 30.17 8.13 -1.32
CA ARG A 114 29.72 7.07 -2.25
C ARG A 114 28.22 7.09 -2.48
N ILE A 115 27.44 7.52 -1.50
CA ILE A 115 25.98 7.58 -1.56
C ILE A 115 25.51 8.83 -2.31
N GLN A 116 26.17 9.97 -2.10
CA GLN A 116 25.77 11.25 -2.68
C GLN A 116 25.55 11.26 -4.21
N PRO A 117 26.35 10.54 -5.03
CA PRO A 117 26.10 10.43 -6.47
C PRO A 117 24.80 9.68 -6.85
N TYR A 118 24.28 8.84 -5.96
CA TYR A 118 23.09 8.01 -6.16
C TYR A 118 21.86 8.55 -5.43
N ASP A 119 21.78 9.87 -5.28
CA ASP A 119 20.67 10.58 -4.65
C ASP A 119 19.27 10.10 -5.10
N ASP A 120 19.10 9.89 -6.40
CA ASP A 120 17.82 9.46 -7.00
C ASP A 120 17.37 8.05 -6.62
N ALA A 121 18.27 7.23 -6.08
CA ALA A 121 17.94 5.86 -5.67
C ALA A 121 17.10 5.83 -4.38
N PHE A 122 17.13 6.90 -3.59
CA PHE A 122 16.41 7.00 -2.32
C PHE A 122 15.05 7.67 -2.52
N ALA A 123 14.09 7.24 -1.70
CA ALA A 123 12.76 7.82 -1.61
C ALA A 123 12.40 7.96 -0.14
N PHE A 124 12.11 9.18 0.28
CA PHE A 124 11.69 9.51 1.64
C PHE A 124 10.18 9.71 1.71
N ASP A 125 9.58 10.16 0.60
CA ASP A 125 8.13 10.39 0.47
C ASP A 125 7.53 9.56 -0.66
N LEU A 126 6.20 9.34 -0.62
CA LEU A 126 5.48 8.67 -1.71
C LEU A 126 5.59 9.40 -3.07
N ALA A 127 5.91 10.70 -3.06
CA ALA A 127 6.20 11.47 -4.28
C ALA A 127 7.54 11.11 -4.92
N GLU A 128 8.54 10.74 -4.11
CA GLU A 128 9.88 10.40 -4.57
C GLU A 128 9.99 8.91 -4.96
N ARG A 129 8.92 8.14 -4.71
CA ARG A 129 8.82 6.72 -5.06
C ARG A 129 9.22 6.49 -6.52
N GLY A 130 10.16 5.57 -6.71
CA GLY A 130 10.55 5.12 -8.04
C GLY A 130 9.37 4.56 -8.84
N ARG A 131 9.29 4.94 -10.11
CA ARG A 131 8.43 4.31 -11.11
C ARG A 131 9.30 3.62 -12.12
N LEU A 132 8.84 2.46 -12.61
CA LEU A 132 9.48 1.85 -13.77
C LEU A 132 9.33 2.81 -14.96
N LYS A 133 10.42 3.02 -15.69
CA LYS A 133 10.44 3.93 -16.84
C LYS A 133 9.46 3.43 -17.89
N GLU A 134 8.54 4.30 -18.31
CA GLU A 134 7.62 4.02 -19.40
C GLU A 134 8.41 3.67 -20.68
N GLY A 135 7.99 2.62 -21.37
CA GLY A 135 8.68 2.09 -22.56
C GLY A 135 9.81 1.10 -22.26
N LEU A 136 10.35 1.05 -21.03
CA LEU A 136 11.27 -0.02 -20.65
C LEU A 136 10.53 -1.32 -20.31
N PHE A 137 9.32 -1.18 -19.76
CA PHE A 137 8.44 -2.30 -19.44
C PHE A 137 7.04 -2.01 -19.95
N ASP A 138 6.46 -2.98 -20.64
CA ASP A 138 5.04 -2.95 -20.96
C ASP A 138 4.21 -3.09 -19.69
N PRO A 139 3.03 -2.44 -19.61
CA PRO A 139 2.10 -2.65 -18.51
C PRO A 139 1.79 -4.14 -18.30
N VAL A 140 1.87 -4.59 -17.05
CA VAL A 140 1.56 -5.98 -16.70
C VAL A 140 0.10 -6.27 -17.02
N ARG A 141 -0.13 -7.27 -17.89
CA ARG A 141 -1.47 -7.77 -18.21
C ARG A 141 -1.75 -9.01 -17.38
N ILE A 142 -2.81 -8.98 -16.59
CA ILE A 142 -3.28 -10.14 -15.83
C ILE A 142 -4.23 -10.94 -16.72
N ASN A 143 -3.81 -12.13 -17.14
CA ASN A 143 -4.63 -13.02 -17.93
C ASN A 143 -5.70 -13.68 -17.05
N THR A 144 -6.95 -13.61 -17.49
CA THR A 144 -8.09 -14.22 -16.79
C THR A 144 -8.63 -15.40 -17.58
N VAL A 145 -9.13 -16.41 -16.87
CA VAL A 145 -9.94 -17.49 -17.45
C VAL A 145 -11.40 -17.05 -17.52
N PRO A 146 -12.28 -17.68 -18.33
CA PRO A 146 -13.71 -17.40 -18.27
C PRO A 146 -14.25 -17.56 -16.84
N HIS A 147 -14.71 -16.48 -16.24
CA HIS A 147 -15.24 -16.48 -14.87
C HIS A 147 -16.27 -15.36 -14.69
N LYS A 148 -17.04 -15.46 -13.61
CA LYS A 148 -17.94 -14.39 -13.17
C LYS A 148 -17.13 -13.38 -12.35
N PRO A 149 -17.18 -12.07 -12.65
CA PRO A 149 -16.57 -11.05 -11.82
C PRO A 149 -17.08 -11.13 -10.37
N TRP A 150 -16.19 -10.94 -9.40
CA TRP A 150 -16.57 -10.96 -7.99
C TRP A 150 -16.88 -9.54 -7.50
N GLN A 151 -18.07 -9.39 -6.92
CA GLN A 151 -18.47 -8.19 -6.19
C GLN A 151 -18.83 -8.62 -4.78
N VAL A 152 -17.93 -8.35 -3.85
CA VAL A 152 -18.09 -8.70 -2.45
C VAL A 152 -18.33 -7.41 -1.66
N ARG A 153 -19.33 -7.44 -0.77
CA ARG A 153 -19.67 -6.29 0.09
C ARG A 153 -18.49 -5.90 0.96
N GLU A 154 -18.28 -4.59 1.09
CA GLU A 154 -17.22 -4.02 1.91
C GLU A 154 -17.40 -4.29 3.41
N ARG A 155 -16.27 -4.48 4.10
CA ARG A 155 -16.28 -4.63 5.56
C ARG A 155 -16.36 -3.25 6.21
N PRO A 156 -17.20 -3.07 7.25
CA PRO A 156 -17.22 -1.84 8.01
C PRO A 156 -15.84 -1.52 8.59
N VAL A 157 -15.42 -0.26 8.47
CA VAL A 157 -14.16 0.22 9.05
C VAL A 157 -14.43 0.63 10.51
N PRO A 158 -13.62 0.17 11.48
CA PRO A 158 -13.73 0.63 12.85
C PRO A 158 -13.49 2.14 12.98
N MET A 159 -14.31 2.84 13.76
CA MET A 159 -14.22 4.30 13.92
C MET A 159 -12.83 4.77 14.39
N ALA A 160 -12.17 4.00 15.26
CA ALA A 160 -10.84 4.31 15.77
C ALA A 160 -9.75 4.42 14.68
N HIS A 161 -9.99 3.85 13.49
CA HIS A 161 -9.03 3.88 12.37
C HIS A 161 -9.48 4.77 11.20
N TYR A 162 -10.68 5.35 11.27
CA TYR A 162 -11.31 6.00 10.13
C TYR A 162 -10.56 7.25 9.66
N GLU A 163 -10.15 8.12 10.59
CA GLU A 163 -9.43 9.36 10.26
C GLU A 163 -8.07 9.08 9.61
N LYS A 164 -7.29 8.18 10.21
CA LYS A 164 -5.98 7.76 9.68
C LYS A 164 -6.10 7.11 8.30
N LEU A 165 -7.15 6.30 8.10
CA LEU A 165 -7.42 5.70 6.81
C LEU A 165 -7.73 6.77 5.75
N LEU A 166 -8.55 7.77 6.08
CA LEU A 166 -8.89 8.84 5.16
C LEU A 166 -7.66 9.66 4.74
N GLU A 167 -6.79 10.00 5.70
CA GLU A 167 -5.53 10.69 5.42
C GLU A 167 -4.65 9.88 4.45
N PHE A 168 -4.45 8.60 4.75
CA PHE A 168 -3.68 7.68 3.92
C PHE A 168 -4.24 7.53 2.49
N LEU A 169 -5.56 7.41 2.35
CA LEU A 169 -6.21 7.32 1.04
C LEU A 169 -6.05 8.61 0.24
N ARG A 170 -6.23 9.77 0.88
CA ARG A 170 -6.05 11.08 0.23
C ARG A 170 -4.62 11.27 -0.24
N GLU A 171 -3.64 10.88 0.57
CA GLU A 171 -2.24 10.92 0.18
C GLU A 171 -1.97 10.02 -1.04
N LYS A 172 -2.45 8.77 -1.04
CA LYS A 172 -2.27 7.86 -2.17
C LYS A 172 -2.94 8.33 -3.45
N LEU A 173 -4.12 8.92 -3.36
CA LEU A 173 -4.82 9.54 -4.50
C LEU A 173 -4.03 10.74 -5.02
N ALA A 174 -3.59 11.65 -4.14
CA ALA A 174 -2.82 12.83 -4.52
C ALA A 174 -1.49 12.48 -5.20
N LYS A 175 -0.84 11.38 -4.78
CA LYS A 175 0.42 10.89 -5.37
C LYS A 175 0.22 10.00 -6.61
N GLY A 176 -1.03 9.74 -7.02
CA GLY A 176 -1.35 8.89 -8.17
C GLY A 176 -0.95 7.43 -7.99
N VAL A 177 -0.93 6.94 -6.73
CA VAL A 177 -0.75 5.51 -6.43
C VAL A 177 -2.07 4.77 -6.60
N MET A 178 -3.18 5.43 -6.31
CA MET A 178 -4.53 4.93 -6.48
C MET A 178 -5.31 5.87 -7.38
N GLU A 179 -6.28 5.33 -8.10
CA GLU A 179 -7.19 6.08 -8.95
C GLU A 179 -8.64 5.63 -8.71
N PRO A 180 -9.64 6.54 -8.78
CA PRO A 180 -11.03 6.16 -8.81
C PRO A 180 -11.33 5.29 -10.04
N SER A 181 -12.03 4.19 -9.85
CA SER A 181 -12.36 3.26 -10.93
C SER A 181 -13.82 2.79 -10.82
N ILE A 182 -14.41 2.45 -11.96
CA ILE A 182 -15.73 1.79 -12.04
C ILE A 182 -15.49 0.46 -12.76
N GLY A 183 -15.73 -0.65 -12.06
CA GLY A 183 -15.42 -1.98 -12.59
C GLY A 183 -16.34 -3.07 -12.04
N ALA A 184 -16.35 -4.21 -12.72
CA ALA A 184 -17.12 -5.38 -12.31
C ALA A 184 -16.49 -6.14 -11.12
N TYR A 185 -15.29 -5.76 -10.68
CA TYR A 185 -14.55 -6.39 -9.59
C TYR A 185 -14.52 -5.48 -8.36
N ALA A 186 -14.92 -6.01 -7.20
CA ALA A 186 -14.81 -5.35 -5.91
C ALA A 186 -14.45 -6.38 -4.83
N SER A 187 -13.36 -6.14 -4.10
CA SER A 187 -12.84 -7.03 -3.05
C SER A 187 -12.78 -6.27 -1.72
N PRO A 188 -13.19 -6.90 -0.61
CA PRO A 188 -13.30 -6.19 0.64
C PRO A 188 -11.94 -5.88 1.22
N TRP A 189 -11.76 -4.65 1.66
CA TRP A 189 -10.54 -4.17 2.31
C TRP A 189 -10.67 -4.29 3.82
N PHE A 190 -9.53 -4.37 4.50
CA PHE A 190 -9.45 -4.37 5.95
C PHE A 190 -8.19 -3.61 6.36
N VAL A 191 -8.28 -2.87 7.46
CA VAL A 191 -7.18 -2.06 7.98
C VAL A 191 -6.45 -2.86 9.05
N VAL A 192 -5.13 -2.89 8.97
CA VAL A 192 -4.27 -3.49 10.00
C VAL A 192 -3.29 -2.43 10.48
N ALA A 193 -3.37 -2.08 11.77
CA ALA A 193 -2.36 -1.24 12.39
C ALA A 193 -1.07 -2.06 12.57
N LYS A 194 0.05 -1.54 12.07
CA LYS A 194 1.38 -2.09 12.32
C LYS A 194 1.90 -1.60 13.67
N LYS A 195 2.66 -2.46 14.37
CA LYS A 195 3.35 -2.08 15.62
C LYS A 195 4.64 -1.37 15.23
N ASP A 196 4.82 -0.16 15.76
CA ASP A 196 5.96 0.74 15.58
C ASP A 196 6.24 1.19 14.14
N GLY A 197 5.64 2.33 13.76
CA GLY A 197 6.44 3.42 13.19
C GLY A 197 6.41 3.70 11.68
N SER A 198 5.40 3.29 10.92
CA SER A 198 4.88 3.98 9.71
C SER A 198 3.57 3.34 9.24
#